data_AF-A0A8T5LIA2-F1
#
_entry.id   AF-A0A8T5LIA2-F1
#
_cell.length_a   1.000
_cell.length_b   1.000
_cell.length_c   1.000
_cell.angle_alpha   90.00
_cell.angle_beta   90.00
_cell.angle_gamma   90.00
#
_symmetry.space_group_name_H-M   'P 1'
#
loop_
_entity.id
_entity.type
_entity.pdbx_description
1 polymer ?
#
loop_
_entity_poly.entity_id
_entity_poly.type
_entity_poly.pdbx_seq_one_letter_code
_entity_poly.pdbx_strand_id
1 'polypeptide(L)'
;MPDDLIRWDVYEISAETSSLVGVKLRGRIRKYGLEKCINILAENTSDVHGRVRIAVLKGTDIKLIKDFLKKIVPDSNLKLKLNGVINPVLSKLKVNDELRYEI
;
A
#
# COMPACT_ATOMS: atom_id res chain seq x y z
N MET A 1 -9.29 -11.21 16.45
CA MET A 1 -10.38 -12.10 15.96
C MET A 1 -10.14 -12.38 14.47
N PRO A 2 -10.78 -13.36 13.82
CA PRO A 2 -10.66 -13.57 12.36
C PRO A 2 -10.93 -12.30 11.54
N ASP A 3 -11.73 -11.36 12.07
CA ASP A 3 -12.04 -10.06 11.49
C ASP A 3 -10.83 -9.16 11.17
N ASP A 4 -9.71 -9.34 11.89
CA ASP A 4 -8.49 -8.54 11.67
C ASP A 4 -7.72 -9.00 10.41
N LEU A 5 -8.02 -10.19 9.89
CA LEU A 5 -7.39 -10.75 8.68
C LEU A 5 -8.05 -10.27 7.38
N ILE A 6 -9.24 -9.68 7.44
CA ILE A 6 -9.99 -9.25 6.26
C ILE A 6 -10.02 -7.74 6.07
N ARG A 7 -9.70 -6.95 7.09
CA ARG A 7 -9.68 -5.48 7.01
C ARG A 7 -8.29 -4.95 6.77
N TRP A 8 -8.18 -4.05 5.80
CA TRP A 8 -6.92 -3.52 5.31
C TRP A 8 -6.92 -2.01 5.31
N ASP A 9 -5.79 -1.43 5.72
CA ASP A 9 -5.50 -0.02 5.56
C ASP A 9 -4.67 0.17 4.28
N VAL A 10 -5.17 1.02 3.38
CA VAL A 10 -4.52 1.31 2.09
C VAL A 10 -3.79 2.63 2.19
N TYR A 11 -2.50 2.61 1.88
CA TYR A 11 -1.64 3.78 1.86
C TYR A 11 -1.08 4.01 0.45
N GLU A 12 -0.93 5.29 0.09
CA GLU A 12 -0.26 5.71 -1.13
C GLU A 12 1.12 6.26 -0.82
N ILE A 13 2.11 5.74 -1.55
CA ILE A 13 3.49 6.19 -1.54
C ILE A 13 3.65 7.22 -2.65
N SER A 14 4.05 8.41 -2.24
CA SER A 14 4.51 9.49 -3.10
C SER A 14 6.00 9.75 -2.88
N ALA A 15 6.68 10.31 -3.87
CA ALA A 15 8.01 10.89 -3.74
C ALA A 15 8.00 12.24 -4.47
N GLU A 16 8.94 13.10 -4.11
CA GLU A 16 9.09 14.44 -4.70
C GLU A 16 9.92 14.38 -5.98
N THR A 17 11.01 13.60 -5.95
CA THR A 17 12.00 13.50 -7.04
C THR A 17 12.30 12.06 -7.44
N SER A 18 12.26 11.12 -6.50
CA SER A 18 12.58 9.72 -6.78
C SER A 18 11.51 9.03 -7.63
N SER A 19 11.94 8.22 -8.59
CA SER A 19 11.03 7.31 -9.29
C SER A 19 10.61 6.16 -8.39
N LEU A 20 9.31 5.90 -8.32
CA LEU A 20 8.72 4.78 -7.56
C LEU A 20 8.39 3.57 -8.44
N VAL A 21 8.30 3.77 -9.77
CA VAL A 21 7.92 2.76 -10.76
C VAL A 21 9.14 2.36 -11.58
N GLY A 22 9.23 1.08 -11.97
CA GLY A 22 10.39 0.54 -12.70
C GLY A 22 11.62 0.26 -11.82
N VAL A 23 11.61 0.67 -10.55
CA VAL A 23 12.75 0.52 -9.61
C VAL A 23 12.61 -0.66 -8.64
N LYS A 24 11.83 -1.68 -9.00
CA LYS A 24 11.58 -2.89 -8.17
C LYS A 24 11.03 -2.59 -6.75
N LEU A 25 10.44 -1.41 -6.51
CA LEU A 25 9.97 -0.98 -5.19
C LEU A 25 8.95 -1.96 -4.58
N ARG A 26 7.94 -2.37 -5.36
CA ARG A 26 6.94 -3.37 -4.93
C ARG A 26 7.56 -4.68 -4.45
N GLY A 27 8.56 -5.18 -5.18
CA GLY A 27 9.29 -6.38 -4.80
C GLY A 27 10.08 -6.22 -3.49
N ARG A 28 10.70 -5.05 -3.29
CA ARG A 28 11.41 -4.71 -2.04
C ARG A 28 10.45 -4.61 -0.86
N ILE A 29 9.30 -3.97 -1.03
CA ILE A 29 8.24 -3.87 -0.01
C ILE A 29 7.72 -5.27 0.36
N ARG A 30 7.40 -6.11 -0.64
CA ARG A 30 6.96 -7.49 -0.39
C ARG A 30 8.02 -8.29 0.38
N LYS A 31 9.29 -8.20 -0.02
CA LYS A 31 10.38 -8.89 0.68
C LYS A 31 10.50 -8.43 2.13
N TYR A 32 10.42 -7.12 2.38
CA TYR A 32 10.43 -6.57 3.74
C TYR A 32 9.26 -7.10 4.59
N GLY A 33 8.05 -7.16 4.00
CA GLY A 33 6.89 -7.75 4.67
C GLY A 33 7.13 -9.19 5.11
N LEU A 34 7.69 -10.02 4.23
CA LEU A 34 8.07 -11.40 4.56
C LEU A 34 9.08 -11.48 5.70
N GLU A 35 10.13 -10.64 5.67
CA GLU A 35 11.18 -10.61 6.70
C GLU A 35 10.66 -10.13 8.07
N LYS A 36 9.59 -9.34 8.10
CA LYS A 36 8.98 -8.80 9.32
C LYS A 36 7.69 -9.51 9.73
N CYS A 37 7.30 -10.58 9.04
CA CYS A 37 6.03 -11.28 9.24
C CYS A 37 4.80 -10.33 9.14
N ILE A 38 4.85 -9.39 8.20
CA ILE A 38 3.77 -8.43 7.92
C ILE A 38 3.09 -8.83 6.61
N ASN A 39 1.77 -9.06 6.68
CA ASN A 39 0.93 -9.17 5.50
C ASN A 39 0.85 -7.82 4.79
N ILE A 40 1.45 -7.74 3.60
CA ILE A 40 1.51 -6.53 2.80
C ILE A 40 1.25 -6.83 1.32
N LEU A 41 0.37 -6.05 0.73
CA LEU A 41 0.15 -5.99 -0.70
C LEU A 41 0.81 -4.73 -1.25
N ALA A 42 1.29 -4.76 -2.49
CA ALA A 42 1.92 -3.60 -3.13
C ALA A 42 1.65 -3.58 -4.64
N GLU A 43 1.03 -2.51 -5.13
CA GLU A 43 0.69 -2.34 -6.55
C GLU A 43 1.10 -0.95 -7.06
N ASN A 44 1.37 -0.88 -8.36
CA ASN A 44 1.51 0.40 -9.03
C ASN A 44 0.11 0.97 -9.22
N THR A 45 -0.03 2.28 -9.09
CA THR A 45 -1.28 2.95 -9.43
C THR A 45 -1.46 3.01 -10.94
N SER A 46 -2.70 2.84 -11.38
CA SER A 46 -3.16 3.02 -12.76
C SER A 46 -3.97 4.31 -12.95
N ASP A 47 -4.54 4.84 -11.87
CA ASP A 47 -5.29 6.10 -11.82
C ASP A 47 -4.45 7.32 -11.49
N VAL A 48 -3.27 7.14 -10.89
CA VAL A 48 -2.34 8.22 -10.57
C VAL A 48 -0.98 7.87 -11.15
N HIS A 49 -0.36 8.79 -11.87
CA HIS A 49 0.93 8.50 -12.48
C HIS A 49 2.06 8.43 -11.43
N GLY A 50 2.96 7.46 -11.58
CA GLY A 50 4.20 7.38 -10.80
C GLY A 50 4.04 7.13 -9.29
N ARG A 51 2.89 6.61 -8.84
CA ARG A 51 2.67 6.24 -7.43
C ARG A 51 2.64 4.72 -7.25
N VAL A 52 2.82 4.31 -6.00
CA VAL A 52 2.66 2.93 -5.54
C VAL A 52 1.70 2.96 -4.37
N ARG A 53 0.78 2.00 -4.30
CA ARG A 53 -0.04 1.80 -3.11
C ARG A 53 0.31 0.50 -2.43
N ILE A 54 0.21 0.51 -1.12
CA ILE A 54 0.35 -0.67 -0.28
C ILE A 54 -0.93 -0.86 0.52
N ALA A 55 -1.26 -2.11 0.83
CA ALA A 55 -2.24 -2.44 1.85
C ALA A 55 -1.57 -3.28 2.93
N VAL A 56 -1.90 -2.99 4.18
CA VAL A 56 -1.55 -3.81 5.35
C VAL A 56 -2.79 -4.12 6.15
N LEU A 57 -2.76 -5.19 6.93
CA LEU A 57 -3.89 -5.51 7.82
C LEU A 57 -4.12 -4.36 8.80
N LYS A 58 -5.39 -4.09 9.11
CA LYS A 58 -5.79 -3.06 10.05
C LYS A 58 -5.10 -3.27 11.40
N GLY A 59 -4.55 -2.20 11.97
CA GLY A 59 -3.79 -2.26 13.21
C GLY A 59 -2.30 -2.62 13.05
N THR A 60 -1.82 -2.88 11.83
CA THR A 60 -0.37 -3.00 11.57
C THR A 60 0.33 -1.68 11.93
N ASP A 61 1.45 -1.77 12.65
CA ASP A 61 2.29 -0.60 12.92
C ASP A 61 2.96 -0.09 11.63
N ILE A 62 2.36 0.94 11.04
CA ILE A 62 2.82 1.54 9.79
C ILE A 62 4.19 2.23 9.91
N LYS A 63 4.67 2.53 11.13
CA LYS A 63 6.00 3.14 11.33
C LYS A 63 7.12 2.27 10.78
N LEU A 64 7.03 0.96 10.94
CA LEU A 64 8.01 0.00 10.41
C LEU A 64 8.20 0.16 8.89
N ILE A 65 7.08 0.29 8.18
CA ILE A 65 7.08 0.47 6.73
C ILE A 65 7.55 1.86 6.35
N LYS A 66 7.12 2.90 7.07
CA LYS A 66 7.56 4.27 6.84
C LYS A 66 9.09 4.40 6.99
N ASP A 67 9.66 3.81 8.04
CA ASP A 67 11.10 3.83 8.29
C ASP A 67 11.87 3.03 7.24
N PHE A 68 11.34 1.88 6.82
CA PHE A 68 11.89 1.13 5.70
C PHE A 68 11.90 1.95 4.41
N LEU A 69 10.77 2.57 4.06
CA LEU A 69 10.64 3.41 2.86
C LEU A 69 11.63 4.57 2.89
N LYS A 70 11.78 5.26 4.03
CA LYS A 70 12.76 6.34 4.19
C LYS A 70 14.20 5.91 3.99
N LYS A 71 14.55 4.65 4.28
CA LYS A 71 15.90 4.12 4.00
C LYS A 71 16.15 3.89 2.51
N ILE A 72 15.14 3.47 1.75
CA ILE A 72 15.31 3.09 0.34
C ILE A 72 14.89 4.17 -0.65
N VAL A 73 14.04 5.11 -0.22
CA VAL A 73 13.52 6.27 -0.95
C VAL A 73 13.37 7.42 0.08
N PRO A 74 14.43 8.20 0.35
CA PRO A 74 14.45 9.20 1.44
C PRO A 74 13.37 10.29 1.34
N ASP A 75 13.00 10.68 0.13
CA ASP A 75 11.97 11.68 -0.16
C ASP A 75 10.55 11.08 -0.25
N SER A 76 10.38 9.80 0.09
CA SER A 76 9.06 9.18 0.07
C SER A 76 8.14 9.71 1.18
N ASN A 77 6.86 9.84 0.88
CA ASN A 77 5.80 10.13 1.83
C ASN A 77 4.70 9.08 1.72
N LEU A 78 4.11 8.73 2.85
CA LEU A 78 3.10 7.69 2.95
C LEU A 78 1.80 8.31 3.48
N LYS A 79 0.71 8.23 2.70
CA LYS A 79 -0.58 8.83 3.05
C LYS A 79 -1.68 7.77 3.06
N LEU A 80 -2.45 7.69 4.15
CA LEU A 80 -3.64 6.83 4.23
C LEU A 80 -4.69 7.28 3.20
N LYS A 81 -5.27 6.32 2.48
CA LYS A 81 -6.30 6.55 1.46
C LYS A 81 -7.61 5.85 1.80
N LEU A 82 -7.54 4.62 2.29
CA LEU A 82 -8.71 3.85 2.74
C LEU A 82 -8.39 3.21 4.09
N ASN A 83 -9.35 3.21 5.01
CA ASN A 83 -9.19 2.70 6.38
C ASN A 83 -10.10 1.49 6.59
N GLY A 84 -9.52 0.34 6.95
CA GLY A 84 -10.25 -0.87 7.32
C GLY A 84 -11.18 -1.45 6.26
N VAL A 85 -10.80 -1.34 4.98
CA VAL A 85 -11.57 -1.86 3.83
C VAL A 85 -11.31 -3.35 3.62
N ILE A 86 -12.28 -4.06 3.08
CA ILE A 86 -12.18 -5.50 2.82
C ILE A 86 -11.77 -5.72 1.36
N ASN A 87 -10.87 -6.69 1.11
CA ASN A 87 -10.41 -7.09 -0.22
C ASN A 87 -10.03 -5.91 -1.15
N PRO A 88 -9.11 -5.02 -0.73
CA PRO A 88 -8.85 -3.80 -1.48
C PRO A 88 -8.18 -4.05 -2.83
N VAL A 89 -8.62 -3.32 -3.86
CA VAL A 89 -7.92 -3.15 -5.13
C VAL A 89 -7.04 -1.91 -5.05
N LEU A 90 -5.72 -2.10 -5.17
CA LEU A 90 -4.74 -1.03 -4.96
C LEU A 90 -4.46 -0.20 -6.22
N SER A 91 -4.46 -0.83 -7.39
CA SER A 91 -4.15 -0.17 -8.66
C SER A 91 -5.11 0.96 -9.02
N LYS A 92 -6.35 0.98 -8.50
CA LYS A 92 -7.34 2.02 -8.81
C LYS A 92 -8.35 2.21 -7.67
N LEU A 93 -8.28 3.32 -6.93
CA LEU A 93 -9.07 3.46 -5.69
C LEU A 93 -10.57 3.38 -5.94
N LYS A 94 -11.03 3.91 -7.06
CA LYS A 94 -12.45 3.94 -7.42
C LYS A 94 -13.08 2.53 -7.53
N VAL A 95 -12.28 1.48 -7.70
CA VAL A 95 -12.77 0.09 -7.78
C VAL A 95 -13.23 -0.42 -6.41
N ASN A 96 -12.78 0.21 -5.33
CA ASN A 96 -13.17 -0.15 -3.97
C ASN A 96 -14.53 0.45 -3.54
N ASP A 97 -15.20 1.17 -4.44
CA ASP A 97 -16.55 1.67 -4.21
C ASP A 97 -17.55 0.66 -4.77
N GLU A 98 -18.13 -0.13 -3.85
CA GLU A 98 -19.02 -1.25 -4.13
C GLU A 98 -20.28 -0.82 -4.90
N LEU A 99 -20.76 0.42 -4.69
CA LEU A 99 -21.99 0.94 -5.33
C LEU A 99 -21.85 1.13 -6.84
N ARG A 100 -20.64 1.01 -7.39
CA ARG A 100 -20.37 1.15 -8.82
C ARG A 100 -20.65 -0.10 -9.63
N TYR A 101 -20.95 -1.21 -8.98
CA TYR A 101 -21.01 -2.52 -9.60
C TYR A 101 -22.37 -3.17 -9.31
N GLU A 102 -23.01 -3.65 -10.37
CA GLU A 102 -24.17 -4.53 -10.31
C GLU A 102 -23.67 -5.95 -10.61
N ILE A 103 -24.17 -6.95 -9.88
CA ILE A 103 -23.79 -8.37 -10.02
C ILE A 103 -25.01 -9.17 -10.42
#